data_AF-A0A368GRT6-F1
#
_entry.id   AF-A0A368GRT6-F1
#
_cell.length_a   1.000
_cell.length_b   1.000
_cell.length_c   1.000
_cell.angle_alpha   90.00
_cell.angle_beta   90.00
_cell.angle_gamma   90.00
#
_symmetry.space_group_name_H-M   'P 1'
#
loop_
_entity.id
_entity.type
_entity.pdbx_description
1 polymer ?
#
loop_
_entity_poly.entity_id
_entity_poly.type
_entity_poly.pdbx_seq_one_letter_code
_entity_poly.pdbx_strand_id
1 'polypeptide(L)'
;MSLCAQWGVLAFTTVHGCVSVEQATANVARCQRANEVTKPIPIYKGAGEPLLGRGSDFCSENIFFGKDGIGDQPNAFPEVLPSDFVATSEEVGALALVRIARENPEATLVCLGPLTNVAIALKIDPNFAFSKVFVMGGNYYGIFSLTTAT
;
A
#
# COMPACT_ATOMS: atom_id res chain seq x y z
N MET A 1 -4.77 -22.36 15.43
CA MET A 1 -3.81 -22.11 14.34
C MET A 1 -4.60 -22.07 13.03
N SER A 2 -5.56 -21.17 12.91
CA SER A 2 -5.52 -19.73 12.55
C SER A 2 -5.50 -19.55 11.03
N LEU A 3 -6.57 -18.93 10.50
CA LEU A 3 -6.91 -18.83 9.07
C LEU A 3 -5.78 -18.28 8.16
N CYS A 4 -4.78 -17.60 8.71
CA CYS A 4 -3.67 -17.03 7.93
C CYS A 4 -2.75 -18.08 7.28
N ALA A 5 -2.70 -19.31 7.77
CA ALA A 5 -1.83 -20.35 7.21
C ALA A 5 -2.22 -20.83 5.79
N GLN A 6 -3.37 -20.39 5.27
CA GLN A 6 -3.87 -20.80 3.94
C GLN A 6 -3.52 -19.82 2.81
N TRP A 7 -2.94 -18.65 3.10
CA TRP A 7 -2.72 -17.60 2.12
C TRP A 7 -1.26 -17.17 2.07
N GLY A 8 -0.64 -17.23 0.89
CA GLY A 8 0.70 -16.72 0.64
C GLY A 8 0.65 -15.31 0.06
N VAL A 9 1.43 -14.38 0.62
CA VAL A 9 1.56 -13.03 0.08
C VAL A 9 2.67 -13.01 -0.97
N LEU A 10 2.31 -12.63 -2.20
CA LEU A 10 3.26 -12.58 -3.33
C LEU A 10 4.13 -11.31 -3.30
N ALA A 11 3.52 -10.16 -3.01
CA ALA A 11 4.18 -8.86 -3.00
C ALA A 11 3.38 -7.83 -2.19
N PHE A 12 4.06 -6.77 -1.78
CA PHE A 12 3.43 -5.54 -1.33
C PHE A 12 3.67 -4.43 -2.35
N THR A 13 2.65 -3.64 -2.63
CA THR A 13 2.82 -2.36 -3.34
C THR A 13 2.37 -1.23 -2.43
N THR A 14 3.21 -0.20 -2.30
CA THR A 14 2.90 0.96 -1.44
C THR A 14 2.41 2.12 -2.27
N VAL A 15 1.57 2.96 -1.66
CA VAL A 15 0.96 4.14 -2.29
C VAL A 15 0.85 5.24 -1.23
N HIS A 16 0.83 6.50 -1.67
CA HIS A 16 0.48 7.63 -0.81
C HIS A 16 -0.88 7.43 -0.12
N GLY A 17 -1.10 8.11 1.00
CA GLY A 17 -2.37 8.09 1.70
C GLY A 17 -2.32 8.88 3.00
N CYS A 18 -2.57 8.21 4.13
CA CYS A 18 -2.45 8.82 5.46
C CYS A 18 -1.02 9.26 5.80
N VAL A 19 -0.04 8.65 5.15
CA VAL A 19 1.38 8.99 5.21
C VAL A 19 1.95 9.03 3.78
N SER A 20 3.18 9.53 3.63
CA SER A 20 3.90 9.48 2.35
C SER A 20 4.14 8.05 1.88
N VAL A 21 4.40 7.86 0.59
CA VAL A 21 4.71 6.52 0.06
C VAL A 21 6.03 5.98 0.62
N GLU A 22 6.97 6.86 0.94
CA GLU A 22 8.23 6.52 1.62
C GLU A 22 7.96 5.95 3.01
N GLN A 23 7.12 6.63 3.80
CA GLN A 23 6.75 6.17 5.14
C GLN A 23 5.94 4.88 5.09
N ALA A 24 5.02 4.74 4.12
CA ALA A 24 4.29 3.50 3.90
C ALA A 24 5.24 2.33 3.57
N THR A 25 6.26 2.58 2.75
CA THR A 25 7.31 1.59 2.42
C THR A 25 8.08 1.16 3.67
N ALA A 26 8.48 2.13 4.50
CA ALA A 26 9.16 1.86 5.76
C ALA A 26 8.29 1.05 6.74
N ASN A 27 7.02 1.39 6.87
CA ASN A 27 6.09 0.70 7.76
C ASN A 27 5.87 -0.76 7.32
N VAL A 28 5.76 -1.03 6.02
CA VAL A 28 5.63 -2.39 5.49
C VAL A 28 6.91 -3.20 5.75
N ALA A 29 8.09 -2.63 5.49
CA ALA A 29 9.37 -3.29 5.75
C ALA A 29 9.54 -3.60 7.25
N ARG A 30 9.25 -2.63 8.13
CA ARG A 30 9.25 -2.80 9.59
C ARG A 30 8.28 -3.88 10.03
N CYS A 31 7.09 -3.94 9.45
CA CYS A 31 6.08 -4.95 9.77
C CYS A 31 6.53 -6.36 9.37
N GLN A 32 7.20 -6.52 8.22
CA GLN A 32 7.78 -7.82 7.85
C GLN A 32 8.84 -8.28 8.86
N ARG A 33 9.70 -7.36 9.34
CA ARG A 33 10.68 -7.67 10.40
C ARG A 33 10.02 -8.03 11.73
N ALA A 34 8.96 -7.30 12.10
CA ALA A 34 8.19 -7.56 13.33
C ALA A 34 7.51 -8.94 13.33
N ASN A 35 7.15 -9.45 12.15
CA ASN A 35 6.54 -10.77 11.96
C ASN A 35 7.56 -11.88 11.67
N GLU A 36 8.86 -11.61 11.84
CA GLU A 36 9.94 -12.59 11.65
C GLU A 36 9.90 -13.29 10.27
N VAL A 37 9.50 -12.54 9.23
CA VAL A 37 9.43 -13.06 7.86
C VAL A 37 10.83 -13.45 7.38
N THR A 38 11.09 -14.76 7.28
CA THR A 38 12.42 -15.32 6.97
C THR A 38 12.85 -15.08 5.52
N LYS A 39 11.90 -15.07 4.59
CA LYS A 39 12.11 -14.70 3.19
C LYS A 39 11.32 -13.41 2.91
N PRO A 40 11.97 -12.23 2.87
CA PRO A 40 11.30 -10.97 2.66
C PRO A 40 10.43 -10.99 1.40
N ILE A 41 9.17 -10.63 1.58
CA ILE A 41 8.21 -10.45 0.49
C ILE A 41 8.58 -9.13 -0.21
N PRO A 42 8.67 -9.12 -1.55
CA PRO A 42 9.11 -7.93 -2.28
C PRO A 42 8.15 -6.76 -2.06
N ILE A 43 8.73 -5.60 -1.77
CA ILE A 43 8.02 -4.32 -1.65
C ILE A 43 8.33 -3.48 -2.89
N TYR A 44 7.29 -3.07 -3.61
CA TYR A 44 7.39 -2.17 -4.76
C TYR A 44 6.81 -0.81 -4.40
N LYS A 45 7.63 0.24 -4.48
CA LYS A 45 7.19 1.62 -4.21
C LYS A 45 6.35 2.14 -5.37
N GLY A 46 5.13 2.58 -5.07
CA GLY A 46 4.20 3.10 -6.07
C GLY A 46 4.10 4.62 -6.08
N ALA A 47 2.90 5.13 -6.38
CA ALA A 47 2.65 6.55 -6.54
C ALA A 47 2.79 7.33 -5.23
N GLY A 48 3.60 8.40 -5.26
CA GLY A 48 3.78 9.36 -4.15
C GLY A 48 2.67 10.40 -4.03
N GLU A 49 1.79 10.51 -5.02
CA GLU A 49 0.71 11.49 -5.06
C GLU A 49 -0.52 10.99 -5.86
N PRO A 50 -1.70 11.63 -5.72
CA PRO A 50 -2.88 11.34 -6.53
C PRO A 50 -2.63 11.58 -8.03
N LEU A 51 -3.46 10.97 -8.90
CA LEU A 51 -3.33 11.09 -10.37
C LEU A 51 -3.33 12.54 -10.90
N LEU A 52 -4.06 13.43 -10.24
CA LEU A 52 -4.20 14.83 -10.63
C LEU A 52 -3.26 15.76 -9.83
N GLY A 53 -2.32 15.18 -9.07
CA GLY A 53 -1.49 15.91 -8.12
C GLY A 53 -2.25 16.31 -6.85
N ARG A 54 -1.54 16.92 -5.89
CA ARG A 54 -2.14 17.47 -4.68
C ARG A 54 -2.75 18.85 -4.97
N GLY A 55 -4.07 18.98 -4.78
CA GLY A 55 -4.68 20.29 -4.59
C GLY A 55 -4.24 20.91 -3.25
N SER A 56 -4.45 22.22 -3.08
CA SER A 56 -4.08 22.98 -1.86
C SER A 56 -4.67 22.44 -0.56
N ASP A 57 -5.75 21.63 -0.65
CA ASP A 57 -6.57 21.25 0.50
C ASP A 57 -6.34 19.79 0.96
N PHE A 58 -5.40 19.07 0.32
CA PHE A 58 -5.05 17.71 0.73
C PHE A 58 -4.00 17.74 1.85
N CYS A 59 -4.47 17.78 3.10
CA CYS A 59 -3.65 17.47 4.28
C CYS A 59 -3.28 15.98 4.27
N SER A 60 -2.20 15.63 3.56
CA SER A 60 -1.72 14.24 3.44
C SER A 60 -0.99 13.72 4.68
N GLU A 61 -0.84 14.53 5.71
CA GLU A 61 -0.18 14.16 6.96
C GLU A 61 -1.21 14.23 8.08
N ASN A 62 -2.13 13.26 8.04
CA ASN A 62 -3.09 13.10 9.11
C ASN A 62 -2.34 12.51 10.31
N ILE A 63 -1.95 13.37 11.25
CA ILE A 63 -1.26 13.02 12.51
C ILE A 63 -2.11 12.15 13.45
N PHE A 64 -3.29 11.71 13.01
CA PHE A 64 -4.23 10.92 13.80
C PHE A 64 -3.60 9.65 14.37
N PHE A 65 -2.70 9.01 13.61
CA PHE A 65 -1.96 7.81 14.02
C PHE A 65 -0.49 8.10 14.37
N GLY A 66 -0.13 9.37 14.56
CA GLY A 66 1.26 9.83 14.60
C GLY A 66 1.80 10.25 13.24
N LYS A 67 2.97 10.90 13.22
CA LYS A 67 3.66 11.34 12.00
C LYS A 67 4.13 10.16 11.15
N ASP A 68 4.55 9.08 11.79
CA ASP A 68 4.95 7.84 11.11
C ASP A 68 3.75 6.94 10.72
N GLY A 69 2.54 7.28 11.17
CA GLY A 69 1.30 6.52 10.94
C GLY A 69 1.15 5.25 11.77
N ILE A 70 2.08 4.95 12.69
CA ILE A 70 2.10 3.75 13.54
C ILE A 70 2.48 4.05 15.01
N GLY A 71 2.32 5.29 15.47
CA GLY A 71 2.43 5.68 16.88
C GLY A 71 3.71 6.40 17.31
N ASP A 72 4.56 6.83 16.37
CA ASP A 72 5.76 7.67 16.61
C ASP A 72 6.76 7.08 17.62
N GLN A 73 6.95 5.76 17.60
CA GLN A 73 7.91 5.03 18.43
C GLN A 73 8.97 4.33 17.56
N PRO A 74 9.91 5.07 16.94
CA PRO A 74 10.88 4.48 16.02
C PRO A 74 11.87 3.53 16.72
N ASN A 75 12.12 3.73 18.02
CA ASN A 75 13.07 2.94 18.80
C ASN A 75 12.43 1.68 19.44
N ALA A 76 11.10 1.55 19.39
CA ALA A 76 10.41 0.36 19.89
C ALA A 76 10.64 -0.83 18.96
N PHE A 77 10.56 -2.06 19.49
CA PHE A 77 10.79 -3.26 18.70
C PHE A 77 9.78 -3.41 17.55
N PRO A 78 10.24 -3.76 16.33
CA PRO A 78 11.63 -3.68 15.87
C PRO A 78 12.01 -2.22 15.58
N GLU A 79 13.23 -1.81 15.95
CA GLU A 79 13.71 -0.44 15.70
C GLU A 79 13.69 -0.12 14.20
N VAL A 80 13.30 1.10 13.83
CA VAL A 80 13.28 1.58 12.45
C VAL A 80 14.70 1.65 11.90
N LEU A 81 14.90 1.12 10.69
CA LEU A 81 16.20 1.14 10.01
C LEU A 81 16.15 2.07 8.79
N PRO A 82 17.25 2.75 8.42
CA PRO A 82 17.32 3.52 7.18
C PRO A 82 16.96 2.70 5.94
N SER A 83 17.28 1.40 5.97
CA SER A 83 16.93 0.45 4.90
C SER A 83 15.44 0.22 4.73
N ASP A 84 14.61 0.49 5.76
CA ASP A 84 13.15 0.29 5.66
C ASP A 84 12.53 1.24 4.61
N PHE A 85 13.12 2.42 4.40
CA PHE A 85 12.64 3.41 3.43
C PHE A 85 12.98 3.07 1.96
N VAL A 86 13.76 2.01 1.76
CA VAL A 86 14.21 1.54 0.45
C VAL A 86 13.35 0.34 0.04
N ALA A 87 12.71 0.44 -1.12
CA ALA A 87 11.95 -0.67 -1.68
C ALA A 87 12.88 -1.84 -2.02
N THR A 88 12.36 -3.07 -1.94
CA THR A 88 13.15 -4.27 -2.27
C THR A 88 13.46 -4.37 -3.77
N SER A 89 12.72 -3.63 -4.60
CA SER A 89 12.90 -3.55 -6.04
C SER A 89 12.80 -2.10 -6.52
N GLU A 90 13.53 -1.79 -7.59
CA GLU A 90 13.44 -0.51 -8.31
C GLU A 90 12.22 -0.47 -9.26
N GLU A 91 11.56 -1.60 -9.50
CA GLU A 91 10.35 -1.65 -10.32
C GLU A 91 9.22 -0.83 -9.67
N VAL A 92 8.61 0.06 -10.45
CA VAL A 92 7.52 0.92 -9.99
C VAL A 92 6.29 0.06 -9.66
N GLY A 93 5.64 0.34 -8.53
CA GLY A 93 4.52 -0.46 -8.02
C GLY A 93 3.40 -0.75 -9.03
N ALA A 94 3.06 0.20 -9.91
CA ALA A 94 2.06 -0.02 -10.95
C ALA A 94 2.51 -1.02 -12.04
N LEU A 95 3.79 -1.01 -12.42
CA LEU A 95 4.34 -1.99 -13.37
C LEU A 95 4.43 -3.38 -12.73
N ALA A 96 4.84 -3.43 -11.46
CA ALA A 96 4.85 -4.68 -10.70
C ALA A 96 3.45 -5.30 -10.61
N LEU A 97 2.40 -4.50 -10.39
CA LEU A 97 1.01 -4.99 -10.42
C LEU A 97 0.66 -5.63 -11.77
N VAL A 98 0.96 -4.97 -12.89
CA VAL A 98 0.70 -5.51 -14.24
C VAL A 98 1.42 -6.84 -14.46
N ARG A 99 2.71 -6.90 -14.10
CA ARG A 99 3.52 -8.11 -14.24
C ARG A 99 2.99 -9.25 -13.36
N ILE A 100 2.74 -8.99 -12.07
CA ILE A 100 2.25 -9.99 -11.12
C ILE A 100 0.89 -10.54 -11.55
N ALA A 101 -0.02 -9.69 -12.02
CA ALA A 101 -1.33 -10.11 -12.51
C ALA A 101 -1.23 -11.05 -13.73
N ARG A 102 -0.30 -10.77 -14.66
CA ARG A 102 -0.05 -11.62 -15.82
C ARG A 102 0.60 -12.96 -15.45
N GLU A 103 1.54 -12.94 -14.50
CA GLU A 103 2.25 -14.13 -14.03
C GLU A 103 1.39 -15.01 -13.11
N ASN A 104 0.38 -14.44 -12.44
CA ASN A 104 -0.44 -15.11 -11.42
C ASN A 104 -1.94 -14.72 -11.58
N PRO A 105 -2.63 -15.16 -12.64
CA PRO A 105 -4.00 -14.72 -12.94
C PRO A 105 -5.02 -15.10 -11.84
N GLU A 106 -4.77 -16.17 -11.09
CA GLU A 106 -5.56 -16.61 -9.94
C GLU A 106 -5.34 -15.79 -8.65
N ALA A 107 -4.35 -14.89 -8.64
CA ALA A 107 -4.05 -14.07 -7.47
C ALA A 107 -5.21 -13.13 -7.12
N THR A 108 -5.29 -12.78 -5.84
CA THR A 108 -6.26 -11.83 -5.30
C THR A 108 -5.55 -10.52 -4.96
N LEU A 109 -6.07 -9.41 -5.45
CA LEU A 109 -5.59 -8.07 -5.10
C LEU A 109 -6.38 -7.51 -3.92
N VAL A 110 -5.68 -7.00 -2.90
CA VAL A 110 -6.27 -6.34 -1.75
C VAL A 110 -5.80 -4.89 -1.70
N CYS A 111 -6.74 -3.95 -1.82
CA CYS A 111 -6.48 -2.51 -1.85
C CYS A 111 -6.89 -1.90 -0.51
N LEU A 112 -5.90 -1.53 0.32
CA LEU A 112 -6.11 -0.94 1.65
C LEU A 112 -5.86 0.58 1.70
N GLY A 113 -5.46 1.18 0.59
CA GLY A 113 -5.21 2.61 0.46
C GLY A 113 -5.76 3.16 -0.86
N PRO A 114 -5.39 4.38 -1.24
CA PRO A 114 -5.80 4.98 -2.51
C PRO A 114 -5.51 4.09 -3.72
N LEU A 115 -6.45 4.03 -4.66
CA LEU A 115 -6.39 3.17 -5.84
C LEU A 115 -5.46 3.68 -6.95
N THR A 116 -4.56 4.63 -6.64
CA THR A 116 -3.71 5.30 -7.63
C THR A 116 -2.85 4.31 -8.42
N ASN A 117 -2.19 3.35 -7.75
CA ASN A 117 -1.37 2.33 -8.42
C ASN A 117 -2.21 1.46 -9.36
N VAL A 118 -3.42 1.09 -8.95
CA VAL A 118 -4.35 0.27 -9.75
C VAL A 118 -4.83 1.04 -10.97
N ALA A 119 -5.17 2.32 -10.81
CA ALA A 119 -5.58 3.18 -11.91
C ALA A 119 -4.45 3.39 -12.93
N ILE A 120 -3.20 3.56 -12.48
CA ILE A 120 -2.02 3.64 -13.35
C ILE A 120 -1.80 2.29 -14.07
N ALA A 121 -1.92 1.17 -13.35
CA ALA A 121 -1.79 -0.17 -13.94
C ALA A 121 -2.81 -0.41 -15.07
N LEU A 122 -4.08 -0.04 -14.86
CA LEU A 122 -5.13 -0.09 -15.89
C LEU A 122 -4.85 0.83 -17.09
N LYS A 123 -4.17 1.96 -16.87
CA LYS A 123 -3.75 2.85 -17.96
C LYS A 123 -2.59 2.27 -18.77
N ILE A 124 -1.70 1.52 -18.15
CA ILE A 124 -0.57 0.84 -18.80
C ILE A 124 -1.07 -0.39 -19.58
N ASP A 125 -1.92 -1.20 -18.96
CA ASP A 125 -2.51 -2.39 -19.57
C ASP A 125 -4.01 -2.44 -19.29
N PRO A 126 -4.87 -2.15 -20.28
CA PRO A 126 -6.32 -2.24 -20.12
C PRO A 126 -6.84 -3.65 -19.82
N ASN A 127 -6.05 -4.70 -20.11
CA ASN A 127 -6.40 -6.09 -19.81
C ASN A 127 -5.89 -6.55 -18.44
N PHE A 128 -5.23 -5.67 -17.68
CA PHE A 128 -4.80 -5.94 -16.31
C PHE A 128 -6.00 -6.34 -15.45
N ALA A 129 -5.97 -7.56 -14.93
CA ALA A 129 -7.01 -8.11 -14.07
C ALA A 129 -6.44 -9.13 -13.10
N PHE A 130 -7.02 -9.16 -11.91
CA PHE A 130 -6.84 -10.22 -10.92
C PHE A 130 -8.13 -11.03 -10.83
N SER A 131 -8.05 -12.30 -10.39
CA SER A 131 -9.23 -13.16 -10.20
C SER A 131 -10.25 -12.53 -9.25
N LYS A 132 -9.77 -11.88 -8.18
CA LYS A 132 -10.58 -11.16 -7.21
C LYS A 132 -9.88 -9.86 -6.80
N VAL A 133 -10.67 -8.82 -6.56
CA VAL A 133 -10.20 -7.53 -6.05
C VAL A 133 -11.04 -7.16 -4.83
N PHE A 134 -10.39 -6.98 -3.68
CA PHE A 134 -11.00 -6.46 -2.46
C PHE A 134 -10.58 -5.00 -2.28
N VAL A 135 -11.55 -4.11 -2.14
CA VAL A 135 -11.30 -2.67 -1.96
C VAL A 135 -11.82 -2.25 -0.60
N MET A 136 -10.91 -1.78 0.26
CA MET A 136 -11.28 -1.04 1.45
C MET A 136 -11.48 0.42 1.07
N GLY A 137 -12.73 0.81 0.84
CA GLY A 137 -13.06 2.19 0.51
C GLY A 137 -14.47 2.35 -0.06
N GLY A 138 -14.88 3.61 -0.20
CA GLY A 138 -16.21 3.97 -0.66
C GLY A 138 -17.25 3.98 0.46
N ASN A 139 -18.43 4.50 0.13
CA ASN A 139 -19.61 4.45 0.99
C ASN A 139 -20.84 4.37 0.09
N TYR A 140 -21.78 3.49 0.42
CA TYR A 140 -23.01 3.26 -0.35
C TYR A 140 -24.21 4.12 0.12
N TYR A 141 -24.16 4.65 1.34
CA TYR A 141 -25.12 5.61 1.91
C TYR A 141 -24.61 7.07 1.91
N GLY A 142 -23.40 7.34 1.40
CA GLY A 142 -22.82 8.68 1.33
C GLY A 142 -22.31 9.25 2.67
N ILE A 143 -22.08 8.42 3.69
CA ILE A 143 -21.59 8.88 5.00
C ILE A 143 -20.05 8.79 5.06
N PHE A 144 -19.34 9.89 4.83
CA PHE A 144 -17.88 9.86 4.77
C PHE A 144 -17.24 10.06 6.15
N SER A 145 -16.07 9.43 6.36
CA SER A 145 -15.27 9.58 7.58
C SER A 145 -14.32 10.77 7.54
N LEU A 146 -13.97 11.27 6.35
CA LEU A 146 -13.05 12.38 6.14
C LEU A 146 -13.74 13.72 5.88
N THR A 147 -14.94 13.70 5.31
CA THR A 147 -15.73 14.89 4.99
C THR A 147 -17.19 14.62 5.34
N THR A 148 -17.96 15.65 5.66
CA THR A 148 -19.42 15.53 5.75
C THR A 148 -20.00 15.70 4.35
N ALA A 149 -21.02 14.90 4.00
CA ALA A 149 -21.81 15.16 2.80
C ALA A 149 -22.60 16.46 3.04
N THR A 150 -22.17 17.55 2.44
CA THR A 150 -22.92 18.81 2.42
C THR A 150 -23.92 18.83 1.28
#